data_AF-A0AAI9Y299-F1
#
_entry.id   AF-A0AAI9Y299-F1
#
_cell.length_a   1.000
_cell.length_b   1.000
_cell.length_c   1.000
_cell.angle_alpha   90.00
_cell.angle_beta   90.00
_cell.angle_gamma   90.00
#
_symmetry.space_group_name_H-M   'P 1'
#
loop_
_entity.id
_entity.type
_entity.pdbx_description
1 polymer ?
#
loop_
_entity_poly.entity_id
_entity_poly.type
_entity_poly.pdbx_seq_one_letter_code
_entity_poly.pdbx_strand_id
1 'polypeptide(L)'
;MRFAASPPKRKPRLISVGSLSIDEQIDDTSDQLATEVRPLYLWFMGMVSEEVHDNEIFLRELPYGSEGSDTSSYDSSSECDPSSSLHSSMSSFSSRDWDQPKVNFPPRTPYDDKIEMEYAISDKCNKELYSSSLIVRPTLLTYTKPCGVEAVRVGREGNPQSGWTISRFDAGHWLYQYGICGSLEGIATITT
;
A
#
# COMPACT_ATOMS: atom_id res chain seq x y z
N MET A 1 35.40 -12.30 15.14
CA MET A 1 34.69 -11.91 16.38
C MET A 1 33.21 -12.15 16.18
N ARG A 2 32.58 -13.07 16.94
CA ARG A 2 31.12 -13.22 16.96
C ARG A 2 30.60 -12.35 18.10
N PHE A 3 29.87 -11.29 17.76
CA PHE A 3 29.08 -10.57 18.76
C PHE A 3 27.92 -11.49 19.16
N ALA A 4 28.10 -12.26 20.22
CA ALA A 4 26.98 -12.92 20.89
C ALA A 4 26.23 -11.85 21.68
N ALA A 5 25.44 -11.03 20.97
CA ALA A 5 24.48 -10.15 21.62
C ALA A 5 23.47 -11.05 22.34
N SER A 6 23.42 -10.98 23.66
CA SER A 6 22.37 -11.63 24.45
C SER A 6 21.00 -11.20 23.91
N PRO A 7 20.00 -12.10 23.82
CA PRO A 7 18.67 -11.75 23.38
C PRO A 7 18.15 -10.53 24.16
N PRO A 8 17.48 -9.58 23.49
CA PRO A 8 16.93 -8.41 24.16
C PRO A 8 15.96 -8.86 25.27
N LYS A 9 16.18 -8.37 26.49
CA LYS A 9 15.37 -8.72 27.68
C LYS A 9 13.95 -8.13 27.64
N ARG A 10 13.71 -7.15 26.78
CA ARG A 10 12.43 -6.44 26.62
C ARG A 10 11.84 -6.73 25.25
N LYS A 11 10.52 -6.91 25.19
CA LYS A 11 9.79 -6.99 23.92
C LYS A 11 9.99 -5.69 23.14
N PRO A 12 10.29 -5.76 21.84
CA PRO A 12 10.42 -4.56 21.01
C PRO A 12 9.08 -3.85 20.89
N ARG A 13 9.12 -2.55 20.54
CA ARG A 13 7.96 -1.77 20.12
C ARG A 13 7.93 -1.73 18.60
N LEU A 14 6.75 -1.86 18.02
CA LEU A 14 6.57 -1.82 16.57
C LEU A 14 5.99 -0.47 16.16
N ILE A 15 6.57 0.13 15.11
CA ILE A 15 6.07 1.36 14.50
C ILE A 15 5.89 1.07 13.02
N SER A 16 4.71 1.38 12.49
CA SER A 16 4.37 1.14 11.09
C SER A 16 3.73 2.36 10.45
N VAL A 17 3.94 2.50 9.14
CA VAL A 17 3.26 3.49 8.30
C VAL A 17 2.09 2.79 7.63
N GLY A 18 0.88 3.19 8.02
CA GLY A 18 -0.41 2.62 7.64
C GLY A 18 -0.92 3.07 6.28
N SER A 19 -2.24 2.97 6.11
CA SER A 19 -3.00 3.49 4.97
C SER A 19 -3.01 5.02 4.95
N LEU A 20 -3.59 5.60 3.89
CA LEU A 20 -3.76 7.04 3.78
C LEU A 20 -4.82 7.55 4.75
N SER A 21 -4.53 8.63 5.48
CA SER A 21 -5.51 9.34 6.29
C SER A 21 -6.12 10.52 5.55
N ILE A 22 -6.54 10.30 4.32
CA ILE A 22 -7.28 11.29 3.54
C ILE A 22 -8.77 11.00 3.79
N ASP A 23 -9.52 12.02 4.19
CA ASP A 23 -10.94 11.91 4.50
C ASP A 23 -11.80 12.25 3.27
N GLU A 24 -13.14 12.18 3.43
CA GLU A 24 -14.12 12.54 2.40
C GLU A 24 -13.96 13.99 1.87
N GLN A 25 -13.15 14.84 2.51
CA GLN A 25 -12.88 16.20 2.02
C GLN A 25 -12.02 16.19 0.75
N ILE A 26 -11.49 15.03 0.32
CA ILE A 26 -10.84 14.90 -0.98
C ILE A 26 -11.79 15.16 -2.15
N ASP A 27 -13.11 15.01 -1.93
CA ASP A 27 -14.13 15.31 -2.94
C ASP A 27 -14.57 16.77 -2.95
N ASP A 28 -13.96 17.63 -2.12
CA ASP A 28 -14.21 19.07 -2.17
C ASP A 28 -13.56 19.72 -3.40
N THR A 29 -14.35 19.84 -4.46
CA THR A 29 -13.96 20.48 -5.73
C THR A 29 -13.62 21.97 -5.62
N SER A 30 -13.90 22.62 -4.49
CA SER A 30 -13.54 24.03 -4.28
C SER A 30 -12.10 24.22 -3.86
N ASP A 31 -11.44 23.18 -3.33
CA ASP A 31 -10.03 23.20 -3.00
C ASP A 31 -9.17 22.68 -4.16
N GLN A 32 -8.26 23.53 -4.63
CA GLN A 32 -7.36 23.18 -5.73
C GLN A 32 -6.43 22.03 -5.37
N LEU A 33 -5.92 22.00 -4.13
CA LEU A 33 -5.01 20.95 -3.68
C LEU A 33 -5.74 19.60 -3.57
N ALA A 34 -6.99 19.60 -3.08
CA ALA A 34 -7.82 18.40 -3.07
C ALA A 34 -8.00 17.84 -4.49
N THR A 35 -8.31 18.71 -5.45
CA THR A 35 -8.47 18.33 -6.86
C THR A 35 -7.17 17.75 -7.45
N GLU A 36 -6.02 18.35 -7.14
CA GLU A 36 -4.71 17.92 -7.64
C GLU A 36 -4.27 16.56 -7.08
N VAL A 37 -4.59 16.26 -5.82
CA VAL A 37 -4.15 15.02 -5.15
C VAL A 37 -5.15 13.87 -5.26
N ARG A 38 -6.41 14.16 -5.63
CA ARG A 38 -7.48 13.18 -5.81
C ARG A 38 -7.10 12.01 -6.72
N PRO A 39 -6.45 12.21 -7.90
CA PRO A 39 -6.10 11.08 -8.77
C PRO A 39 -5.12 10.10 -8.12
N LEU A 40 -4.18 10.60 -7.31
CA LEU A 40 -3.21 9.76 -6.59
C LEU A 40 -3.88 8.97 -5.45
N TYR A 41 -4.84 9.60 -4.77
CA TYR A 41 -5.69 8.92 -3.79
C TYR A 41 -6.49 7.79 -4.44
N LEU A 42 -7.19 8.07 -5.55
CA LEU A 42 -7.99 7.08 -6.26
C LEU A 42 -7.14 5.92 -6.80
N TRP A 43 -5.94 6.20 -7.31
CA TRP A 43 -4.97 5.16 -7.69
C TRP A 43 -4.58 4.28 -6.50
N PHE A 44 -4.31 4.88 -5.34
CA PHE A 44 -3.96 4.12 -4.12
C PHE A 44 -5.10 3.20 -3.66
N MET A 45 -6.33 3.67 -3.80
CA MET A 45 -7.55 2.90 -3.55
C MET A 45 -7.86 1.86 -4.63
N GLY A 46 -7.09 1.82 -5.73
CA GLY A 46 -7.35 0.96 -6.89
C GLY A 46 -8.63 1.31 -7.65
N MET A 47 -9.14 2.54 -7.50
CA MET A 47 -10.31 3.05 -8.21
C MET A 47 -9.97 3.60 -9.60
N VAL A 48 -8.68 3.66 -9.94
CA VAL A 48 -8.17 4.09 -11.24
C VAL A 48 -7.07 3.14 -11.69
N SER A 49 -7.09 2.75 -12.96
CA SER A 49 -6.00 2.02 -13.61
C SER A 49 -5.20 2.94 -14.53
N GLU A 50 -3.87 2.78 -14.57
CA GLU A 50 -3.03 3.37 -15.62
C GLU A 50 -3.35 2.67 -16.96
N GLU A 51 -4.00 3.37 -17.88
CA GLU A 51 -3.97 2.99 -19.30
C GLU A 51 -2.79 3.74 -19.95
N VAL A 52 -1.70 3.02 -20.21
CA VAL A 52 -0.55 3.58 -20.96
C VAL A 52 -0.95 3.65 -22.43
N HIS A 53 -1.26 4.85 -22.92
CA HIS A 53 -1.16 5.18 -24.35
C HIS A 53 0.04 6.10 -24.54
N ASP A 54 0.84 5.78 -25.57
CA ASP A 54 2.13 6.40 -25.81
C ASP A 54 2.08 7.94 -25.70
N ASN A 55 2.77 8.44 -24.66
CA ASN A 55 3.15 9.82 -24.34
C ASN A 55 2.26 10.68 -23.42
N GLU A 56 1.11 10.22 -22.89
CA GLU A 56 0.40 10.96 -21.83
C GLU A 56 -0.23 9.99 -20.80
N ILE A 57 0.10 10.15 -19.51
CA ILE A 57 -0.48 9.35 -18.42
C ILE A 57 -1.92 9.84 -18.18
N PHE A 58 -2.91 9.07 -18.64
CA PHE A 58 -4.31 9.32 -18.34
C PHE A 58 -4.82 8.37 -17.24
N LEU A 59 -5.37 8.97 -16.19
CA LEU A 59 -6.00 8.27 -15.07
C LEU A 59 -7.50 8.17 -15.33
N ARG A 60 -8.00 6.96 -15.62
CA ARG A 60 -9.42 6.69 -15.89
C ARG A 60 -10.11 6.13 -14.64
N GLU A 61 -11.07 6.89 -14.09
CA GLU A 61 -11.92 6.41 -13.00
C GLU A 61 -12.67 5.14 -13.43
N LEU A 62 -12.50 4.06 -12.67
CA LEU A 62 -13.26 2.83 -12.86
C LEU A 62 -14.63 2.98 -12.17
N PRO A 63 -15.73 2.67 -12.87
CA PRO A 63 -17.04 2.67 -12.23
C PRO A 63 -17.08 1.60 -11.13
N TYR A 64 -17.62 2.00 -9.97
CA TYR A 64 -17.83 1.13 -8.82
C TYR A 64 -18.64 -0.11 -9.25
N GLY A 65 -18.00 -1.28 -9.21
CA GLY A 65 -18.64 -2.57 -9.50
C GLY A 65 -18.42 -3.18 -10.89
N SER A 66 -17.42 -2.75 -11.67
CA SER A 66 -17.11 -3.42 -12.93
C SER A 66 -16.32 -4.72 -12.71
N GLU A 67 -17.03 -5.85 -12.74
CA GLU A 67 -16.43 -7.16 -12.99
C GLU A 67 -15.62 -7.08 -14.28
N GLY A 68 -14.35 -7.50 -14.23
CA GLY A 68 -13.41 -7.42 -15.35
C GLY A 68 -13.98 -8.12 -16.58
N SER A 69 -14.14 -7.36 -17.66
CA SER A 69 -14.48 -7.91 -18.97
C SER A 69 -13.21 -8.45 -19.62
N ASP A 70 -13.05 -9.77 -19.60
CA ASP A 70 -12.02 -10.47 -20.35
C ASP A 70 -12.39 -10.50 -21.84
N THR A 71 -11.69 -9.73 -22.67
CA THR A 71 -11.76 -9.88 -24.12
C THR A 71 -10.70 -10.91 -24.56
N SER A 72 -11.07 -12.18 -24.60
CA SER A 72 -10.33 -13.19 -25.37
C SER A 72 -11.22 -13.77 -26.45
N SER A 73 -11.10 -13.27 -27.67
CA SER A 73 -11.71 -13.83 -28.86
C SER A 73 -11.02 -15.16 -29.21
N TYR A 74 -11.72 -16.27 -29.01
CA TYR A 74 -11.36 -17.56 -29.59
C TYR A 74 -11.99 -17.65 -30.99
N ASP A 75 -11.14 -17.69 -32.02
CA ASP A 75 -11.54 -18.05 -33.36
C ASP A 75 -11.35 -19.56 -33.52
N SER A 76 -12.47 -20.29 -33.66
CA SER A 76 -12.49 -21.74 -33.78
C SER A 76 -12.41 -22.13 -35.26
N SER A 77 -11.31 -22.78 -35.65
CA SER A 77 -11.33 -23.65 -36.83
C SER A 77 -10.51 -24.91 -36.60
N SER A 78 -10.97 -25.95 -37.27
CA SER A 78 -11.01 -27.36 -36.88
C SER A 78 -9.85 -28.21 -37.39
N GLU A 79 -9.53 -29.23 -36.58
CA GLU A 79 -9.11 -30.60 -36.93
C GLU A 79 -7.80 -30.88 -37.70
N CYS A 80 -6.94 -31.71 -37.08
CA CYS A 80 -6.42 -33.02 -37.56
C CYS A 80 -4.93 -33.27 -37.18
N ASP A 81 -4.70 -34.26 -36.31
CA ASP A 81 -3.43 -34.99 -36.08
C ASP A 81 -3.01 -35.85 -37.33
N PRO A 82 -1.95 -36.70 -37.33
CA PRO A 82 -0.71 -36.81 -36.52
C PRO A 82 0.57 -37.04 -37.38
N SER A 83 1.79 -37.04 -36.80
CA SER A 83 2.80 -38.14 -36.93
C SER A 83 4.26 -37.76 -36.60
N SER A 84 4.91 -38.68 -35.88
CA SER A 84 6.37 -39.01 -35.86
C SER A 84 7.36 -37.93 -35.35
N SER A 85 8.56 -38.21 -34.86
CA SER A 85 9.19 -39.28 -34.08
C SER A 85 10.58 -38.74 -33.68
N LEU A 86 11.16 -39.23 -32.58
CA LEU A 86 12.61 -39.39 -32.35
C LEU A 86 13.51 -38.18 -31.92
N HIS A 87 14.21 -38.44 -30.78
CA HIS A 87 15.58 -38.04 -30.36
C HIS A 87 15.82 -36.91 -29.33
N SER A 88 16.14 -37.36 -28.11
CA SER A 88 17.33 -37.09 -27.27
C SER A 88 17.89 -35.66 -27.05
N SER A 89 17.87 -35.31 -25.75
CA SER A 89 18.99 -34.77 -24.93
C SER A 89 19.17 -33.26 -24.72
N MET A 90 19.02 -32.89 -23.42
CA MET A 90 19.79 -31.93 -22.60
C MET A 90 19.89 -30.48 -23.12
N SER A 91 19.47 -29.44 -22.42
CA SER A 91 19.65 -29.06 -21.01
C SER A 91 18.89 -27.72 -20.83
N SER A 92 18.25 -27.38 -19.72
CA SER A 92 18.89 -26.70 -18.59
C SER A 92 17.79 -26.01 -17.78
N PHE A 93 18.03 -25.91 -16.47
CA PHE A 93 17.27 -25.17 -15.46
C PHE A 93 15.88 -25.74 -15.12
N SER A 94 15.87 -26.52 -14.03
CA SER A 94 14.68 -26.78 -13.22
C SER A 94 14.10 -25.43 -12.79
N SER A 95 13.15 -24.93 -13.57
CA SER A 95 12.22 -23.91 -13.12
C SER A 95 11.36 -24.57 -12.08
N ARG A 96 11.44 -24.07 -10.84
CA ARG A 96 10.62 -24.57 -9.75
C ARG A 96 9.16 -24.46 -10.16
N ASP A 97 8.56 -25.63 -10.16
CA ASP A 97 7.16 -25.93 -10.32
C ASP A 97 6.32 -25.01 -9.42
N TRP A 98 5.71 -23.99 -10.02
CA TRP A 98 4.73 -23.10 -9.39
C TRP A 98 3.30 -23.60 -9.64
N ASP A 99 3.09 -24.91 -9.87
CA ASP A 99 1.76 -25.53 -9.93
C ASP A 99 1.13 -25.67 -8.53
N GLN A 100 1.02 -24.55 -7.83
CA GLN A 100 -0.03 -24.36 -6.85
C GLN A 100 -1.21 -23.67 -7.54
N PRO A 101 -2.46 -23.99 -7.16
CA PRO A 101 -3.63 -23.47 -7.86
C PRO A 101 -3.53 -21.95 -7.88
N LYS A 102 -3.68 -21.33 -9.06
CA LYS A 102 -3.92 -19.90 -9.20
C LYS A 102 -5.19 -19.59 -8.43
N VAL A 103 -5.05 -19.33 -7.13
CA VAL A 103 -6.09 -18.72 -6.33
C VAL A 103 -6.23 -17.34 -6.95
N ASN A 104 -7.31 -17.15 -7.72
CA ASN A 104 -7.67 -15.88 -8.32
C ASN A 104 -7.98 -14.91 -7.18
N PHE A 105 -6.94 -14.34 -6.58
CA PHE A 105 -7.08 -13.15 -5.78
C PHE A 105 -7.36 -12.01 -6.76
N PRO A 106 -8.38 -11.18 -6.51
CA PRO A 106 -8.48 -9.91 -7.22
C PRO A 106 -7.15 -9.16 -7.06
N PRO A 107 -6.73 -8.34 -8.04
CA PRO A 107 -5.52 -7.54 -7.90
C PRO A 107 -5.62 -6.73 -6.60
N ARG A 108 -4.76 -7.05 -5.62
CA ARG A 108 -4.75 -6.35 -4.33
C ARG A 108 -4.30 -4.92 -4.57
N THR A 109 -5.09 -3.98 -4.09
CA THR A 109 -4.72 -2.57 -4.13
C THR A 109 -3.66 -2.28 -3.06
N PRO A 110 -2.84 -1.24 -3.22
CA PRO A 110 -1.96 -0.78 -2.14
C PRO A 110 -2.73 -0.50 -0.85
N TYR A 111 -3.97 -0.01 -0.95
CA TYR A 111 -4.84 0.21 0.20
C TYR A 111 -5.18 -1.10 0.93
N ASP A 112 -5.60 -2.15 0.20
CA ASP A 112 -5.95 -3.45 0.80
C ASP A 112 -4.77 -4.06 1.55
N ASP A 113 -3.58 -4.02 0.95
CA ASP A 113 -2.35 -4.50 1.58
C ASP A 113 -2.03 -3.74 2.87
N LYS A 114 -2.22 -2.40 2.86
CA LYS A 114 -2.04 -1.60 4.06
C LYS A 114 -3.06 -1.92 5.14
N ILE A 115 -4.33 -2.13 4.80
CA ILE A 115 -5.36 -2.50 5.78
C ILE A 115 -5.05 -3.86 6.42
N GLU A 116 -4.63 -4.85 5.63
CA GLU A 116 -4.21 -6.15 6.17
C GLU A 116 -2.98 -6.04 7.06
N MET A 117 -1.98 -5.25 6.65
CA MET A 117 -0.80 -4.97 7.46
C MET A 117 -1.17 -4.31 8.79
N GLU A 118 -2.07 -3.32 8.78
CA GLU A 118 -2.54 -2.66 10.01
C GLU A 118 -3.27 -3.64 10.94
N TYR A 119 -4.15 -4.47 10.40
CA TYR A 119 -4.83 -5.51 11.16
C TYR A 119 -3.83 -6.46 11.80
N ALA A 120 -2.86 -6.95 11.02
CA ALA A 120 -1.81 -7.85 11.48
C ALA A 120 -0.97 -7.22 12.59
N ILE A 121 -0.69 -5.91 12.53
CA ILE A 121 0.13 -5.18 13.51
C ILE A 121 -0.64 -4.81 14.77
N SER A 122 -1.97 -4.68 14.68
CA SER A 122 -2.81 -4.21 15.76
C SER A 122 -2.55 -4.96 17.08
N ASP A 123 -2.72 -4.25 18.19
CA ASP A 123 -2.51 -4.82 19.52
C ASP A 123 -3.36 -6.05 19.79
N LYS A 124 -4.47 -6.27 19.07
CA LYS A 124 -5.26 -7.50 19.22
C LYS A 124 -4.49 -8.74 18.73
N CYS A 125 -3.62 -8.58 17.74
CA CYS A 125 -2.93 -9.67 17.06
C CYS A 125 -1.53 -9.97 17.60
N ASN A 126 -0.83 -9.00 18.22
CA ASN A 126 0.60 -9.16 18.54
C ASN A 126 1.06 -8.82 19.97
N LYS A 127 0.19 -8.82 20.99
CA LYS A 127 0.63 -8.55 22.40
C LYS A 127 1.71 -9.51 22.90
N GLU A 128 1.78 -10.70 22.31
CA GLU A 128 2.78 -11.70 22.67
C GLU A 128 4.17 -11.34 22.15
N LEU A 129 4.27 -10.67 21.00
CA LEU A 129 5.53 -10.38 20.30
C LEU A 129 6.07 -8.98 20.61
N TYR A 130 5.18 -7.98 20.68
CA TYR A 130 5.56 -6.58 20.89
C TYR A 130 5.09 -6.07 22.25
N SER A 131 5.81 -5.10 22.81
CA SER A 131 5.37 -4.40 24.02
C SER A 131 4.24 -3.41 23.73
N SER A 132 4.30 -2.74 22.57
CA SER A 132 3.25 -1.89 22.04
C SER A 132 3.40 -1.70 20.53
N SER A 133 2.36 -1.18 19.90
CA SER A 133 2.34 -0.84 18.48
C SER A 133 1.87 0.61 18.26
N LEU A 134 2.45 1.27 17.26
CA LEU A 134 1.97 2.54 16.73
C LEU A 134 1.83 2.40 15.21
N ILE A 135 0.64 2.65 14.70
CA ILE A 135 0.35 2.76 13.28
C ILE A 135 0.14 4.24 12.97
N VAL A 136 0.88 4.75 12.01
CA VAL A 136 0.78 6.15 11.58
C VAL A 136 0.24 6.17 10.17
N ARG A 137 -0.94 6.75 9.99
CA ARG A 137 -1.58 6.98 8.68
C ARG A 137 -1.29 8.42 8.26
N PRO A 138 -0.32 8.70 7.39
CA PRO A 138 -0.12 10.03 6.86
C PRO A 138 -1.15 10.35 5.76
N THR A 139 -1.38 11.63 5.51
CA THR A 139 -1.94 12.10 4.24
C THR A 139 -0.90 11.96 3.11
N LEU A 140 -1.21 12.43 1.88
CA LEU A 140 -0.34 12.19 0.74
C LEU A 140 1.06 12.78 0.96
N LEU A 141 2.09 11.96 0.77
CA LEU A 141 3.48 12.33 0.98
C LEU A 141 4.04 13.17 -0.17
N THR A 142 4.45 14.40 0.12
CA THR A 142 4.97 15.33 -0.88
C THR A 142 6.46 15.65 -0.66
N TYR A 143 7.07 16.26 -1.68
CA TYR A 143 8.42 16.83 -1.62
C TYR A 143 8.39 18.36 -1.41
N THR A 144 7.28 18.89 -0.90
CA THR A 144 7.19 20.32 -0.61
C THR A 144 8.15 20.72 0.51
N LYS A 145 8.40 22.02 0.61
CA LYS A 145 9.23 22.57 1.68
C LYS A 145 8.64 22.16 3.04
N PRO A 146 9.45 21.64 3.98
CA PRO A 146 8.96 21.29 5.30
C PRO A 146 8.47 22.53 6.05
N CYS A 147 7.37 22.34 6.78
CA CYS A 147 6.75 23.37 7.61
C CYS A 147 7.20 23.30 9.07
N GLY A 148 7.91 22.23 9.46
CA GLY A 148 8.30 21.98 10.84
C GLY A 148 7.35 20.99 11.52
N VAL A 149 7.85 20.29 12.54
CA VAL A 149 7.09 19.25 13.25
C VAL A 149 5.91 19.82 14.03
N GLU A 150 6.03 21.08 14.44
CA GLU A 150 5.00 21.89 15.11
C GLU A 150 3.80 22.20 14.23
N ALA A 151 3.97 22.20 12.91
CA ALA A 151 2.89 22.39 11.95
C ALA A 151 2.12 21.10 11.67
N VAL A 152 2.63 19.94 12.10
CA VAL A 152 1.98 18.65 11.89
C VAL A 152 0.74 18.54 12.79
N ARG A 153 -0.41 18.45 12.16
CA ARG A 153 -1.71 18.23 12.80
C ARG A 153 -1.92 16.73 12.96
N VAL A 154 -2.29 16.32 14.17
CA VAL A 154 -2.43 14.90 14.55
C VAL A 154 -3.89 14.57 14.87
N GLY A 155 -4.42 13.55 14.22
CA GLY A 155 -5.74 12.98 14.50
C GLY A 155 -5.66 11.55 15.01
N ARG A 156 -6.83 10.94 15.21
CA ARG A 156 -6.98 9.53 15.61
C ARG A 156 -7.89 8.82 14.60
N GLU A 157 -7.89 7.50 14.57
CA GLU A 157 -8.67 6.70 13.61
C GLU A 157 -10.15 7.12 13.46
N GLY A 158 -10.84 7.42 14.55
CA GLY A 158 -12.25 7.87 14.51
C GLY A 158 -12.46 9.38 14.40
N ASN A 159 -11.38 10.17 14.38
CA ASN A 159 -11.41 11.62 14.26
C ASN A 159 -10.09 12.11 13.64
N PRO A 160 -9.88 11.86 12.33
CA PRO A 160 -8.69 12.33 11.63
C PRO A 160 -8.69 13.86 11.55
N GLN A 161 -7.51 14.45 11.43
CA GLN A 161 -7.41 15.87 11.12
C GLN A 161 -7.63 16.10 9.63
N SER A 162 -8.38 17.14 9.30
CA SER A 162 -8.60 17.62 7.93
C SER A 162 -7.27 17.97 7.27
N GLY A 163 -7.02 17.45 6.07
CA GLY A 163 -5.86 17.79 5.26
C GLY A 163 -5.55 16.73 4.21
N TRP A 164 -4.80 17.13 3.19
CA TRP A 164 -4.58 16.28 2.01
C TRP A 164 -3.13 15.86 1.83
N THR A 165 -2.18 16.61 2.39
CA THR A 165 -0.75 16.36 2.18
C THR A 165 0.09 16.58 3.43
N ILE A 166 1.25 15.93 3.44
CA ILE A 166 2.32 16.16 4.41
C ILE A 166 3.67 15.99 3.72
N SER A 167 4.63 16.87 4.02
CA SER A 167 5.98 16.71 3.49
C SER A 167 6.63 15.45 4.08
N ARG A 168 7.39 14.72 3.27
CA ARG A 168 8.12 13.52 3.75
C ARG A 168 9.06 13.83 4.91
N PHE A 169 9.64 15.03 4.91
CA PHE A 169 10.53 15.50 5.96
C PHE A 169 9.77 15.68 7.28
N ASP A 170 8.62 16.33 7.26
CA ASP A 170 7.80 16.53 8.47
C ASP A 170 7.23 15.20 8.98
N ALA A 171 6.75 14.33 8.08
CA ALA A 171 6.28 12.99 8.44
C ALA A 171 7.39 12.15 9.09
N GLY A 172 8.59 12.14 8.50
CA GLY A 172 9.75 11.42 9.02
C GLY A 172 10.23 11.98 10.37
N HIS A 173 10.28 13.31 10.50
CA HIS A 173 10.65 13.96 11.74
C HIS A 173 9.64 13.67 12.86
N TRP A 174 8.34 13.75 12.55
CA TRP A 174 7.27 13.41 13.49
C TRP A 174 7.34 11.95 13.92
N LEU A 175 7.55 11.02 12.98
CA LEU A 175 7.73 9.59 13.26
C LEU A 175 8.92 9.33 14.18
N TYR A 176 10.03 10.04 13.99
CA TYR A 176 11.18 9.90 14.88
C TYR A 176 10.87 10.43 16.29
N GLN A 177 10.35 11.66 16.39
CA GLN A 177 10.15 12.32 17.67
C GLN A 177 9.05 11.67 18.51
N TYR A 178 7.89 11.40 17.92
CA TYR A 178 6.71 10.92 18.64
C TYR A 178 6.49 9.41 18.48
N GLY A 179 6.88 8.87 17.34
CA GLY A 179 6.94 7.43 17.13
C GLY A 179 8.11 6.84 17.90
N ILE A 180 9.34 6.98 17.42
CA ILE A 180 10.50 6.25 17.94
C ILE A 180 10.87 6.69 19.37
N CYS A 181 11.02 7.98 19.60
CA CYS A 181 11.42 8.53 20.90
C CYS A 181 10.25 8.74 21.87
N GLY A 182 9.01 8.79 21.36
CA GLY A 182 7.81 8.99 22.17
C GLY A 182 7.20 7.70 22.72
N SER A 183 5.99 7.81 23.23
CA SER A 183 5.22 6.71 23.83
C SER A 183 3.79 6.61 23.28
N LEU A 184 3.54 7.15 22.08
CA LEU A 184 2.23 7.05 21.43
C LEU A 184 1.95 5.61 20.99
N GLU A 185 0.70 5.18 21.14
CA GLU A 185 0.24 3.84 20.83
C GLU A 185 -1.10 3.90 20.07
N GLY A 186 -1.45 2.82 19.38
CA GLY A 186 -2.66 2.73 18.57
C GLY A 186 -2.48 3.33 17.18
N ILE A 187 -3.52 4.01 16.68
CA ILE A 187 -3.53 4.60 15.34
C ILE A 187 -3.54 6.12 15.43
N ALA A 188 -2.53 6.75 14.84
CA ALA A 188 -2.43 8.19 14.68
C ALA A 188 -2.57 8.56 13.20
N THR A 189 -3.28 9.63 12.92
CA THR A 189 -3.31 10.23 11.57
C THR A 189 -2.50 11.52 11.57
N ILE A 190 -1.75 11.81 10.50
CA ILE A 190 -0.92 13.01 10.43
C ILE A 190 -1.07 13.73 9.10
N THR A 191 -1.18 15.05 9.17
CA THR A 191 -1.21 15.95 8.02
C THR A 191 -0.52 17.26 8.35
N THR A 192 -0.14 18.03 7.33
CA THR A 192 0.13 19.47 7.50
C THR A 192 -1.08 20.27 7.08
#